data_AF-A0A7W4IWM9-F1
#
_entry.id   AF-A0A7W4IWM9-F1
#
_cell.length_a   1.000
_cell.length_b   1.000
_cell.length_c   1.000
_cell.angle_alpha   90.00
_cell.angle_beta   90.00
_cell.angle_gamma   90.00
#
_symmetry.space_group_name_H-M   'P 1'
#
loop_
_entity.id
_entity.type
_entity.pdbx_description
1 polymer ?
#
loop_
_entity_poly.entity_id
_entity_poly.type
_entity_poly.pdbx_seq_one_letter_code
_entity_poly.pdbx_strand_id
1 'polypeptide(L)'
;MSAPIPRLDFDHINRTAMNVLPSLLARWLPDGRRQGHEWVARNPRRGDRSPGSFKVNMNNCRWSDFATGDRGGDPVSLAAYLFDLKQGEAAQRLAAMLGLGGEA
;
A
#
# COMPACT_ATOMS: atom_id res chain seq x y z
N MET A 1 29.67 -15.01 -11.76
CA MET A 1 29.11 -15.14 -10.41
C MET A 1 27.88 -14.26 -10.34
N SER A 2 26.68 -14.82 -10.23
CA SER A 2 25.47 -14.02 -10.01
C SER A 2 25.49 -13.55 -8.56
N ALA A 3 25.47 -12.24 -8.32
CA ALA A 3 25.31 -11.71 -6.97
C ALA A 3 24.02 -12.28 -6.35
N PRO A 4 24.00 -12.63 -5.05
CA PRO A 4 22.78 -13.04 -4.39
C PRO A 4 21.74 -11.93 -4.56
N ILE A 5 20.54 -12.30 -5.02
CA ILE A 5 19.41 -11.38 -5.10
C ILE A 5 19.23 -10.79 -3.69
N PRO A 6 19.37 -9.47 -3.50
CA PRO A 6 19.21 -8.91 -2.17
C PRO A 6 17.81 -9.26 -1.67
N ARG A 7 17.75 -9.95 -0.53
CA ARG A 7 16.46 -10.23 0.14
C ARG A 7 15.83 -8.88 0.45
N LEU A 8 14.59 -8.67 0.00
CA LEU A 8 13.84 -7.45 0.28
C LEU A 8 13.70 -7.28 1.79
N ASP A 9 14.12 -6.13 2.29
CA ASP A 9 13.88 -5.73 3.66
C ASP A 9 12.48 -5.10 3.77
N PHE A 10 11.47 -5.94 3.98
CA PHE A 10 10.07 -5.52 4.08
C PHE A 10 9.85 -4.49 5.18
N ASP A 11 10.57 -4.62 6.30
CA ASP A 11 10.41 -3.75 7.45
C ASP A 11 10.98 -2.35 7.15
N HIS A 12 12.16 -2.28 6.53
CA HIS A 12 12.69 -1.00 6.04
C HIS A 12 11.77 -0.35 4.98
N ILE A 13 11.28 -1.13 4.01
CA ILE A 13 10.36 -0.63 2.97
C ILE A 13 9.09 -0.06 3.60
N ASN A 14 8.46 -0.80 4.53
CA ASN A 14 7.25 -0.37 5.22
C ASN A 14 7.49 0.89 6.05
N ARG A 15 8.59 0.94 6.83
CA ARG A 15 8.95 2.14 7.61
C ARG A 15 9.16 3.37 6.73
N THR A 16 9.86 3.24 5.62
CA THR A 16 10.07 4.36 4.68
C THR A 16 8.78 4.77 3.99
N ALA A 17 7.94 3.81 3.58
CA ALA A 17 6.64 4.08 2.98
C ALA A 17 5.71 4.86 3.93
N MET A 18 5.75 4.57 5.23
CA MET A 18 4.96 5.30 6.24
C MET A 18 5.24 6.81 6.24
N ASN A 19 6.49 7.23 6.01
CA ASN A 19 6.87 8.64 5.99
C ASN A 19 6.21 9.43 4.85
N VAL A 20 5.81 8.75 3.78
CA VAL A 20 5.19 9.34 2.59
C VAL A 20 3.79 8.78 2.33
N LEU A 21 3.18 8.14 3.33
CA LEU A 21 1.92 7.43 3.19
C LEU A 21 0.78 8.31 2.62
N PRO A 22 0.57 9.57 3.06
CA PRO A 22 -0.46 10.42 2.46
C PRO A 22 -0.29 10.62 0.95
N SER A 23 0.95 10.75 0.48
CA SER A 23 1.28 10.89 -0.94
C SER A 23 1.05 9.60 -1.72
N LEU A 24 1.40 8.44 -1.11
CA LEU A 24 1.11 7.14 -1.69
C LEU A 24 -0.41 6.91 -1.81
N LEU A 25 -1.17 7.24 -0.77
CA LEU A 25 -2.63 7.10 -0.77
C LEU A 25 -3.29 8.01 -1.81
N ALA A 26 -2.87 9.26 -1.92
CA ALA A 26 -3.37 10.16 -2.96
C ALA A 26 -3.05 9.65 -4.38
N ARG A 27 -1.90 8.99 -4.56
CA ARG A 27 -1.51 8.39 -5.84
C ARG A 27 -2.29 7.11 -6.16
N TRP A 28 -2.46 6.23 -5.19
CA TRP A 28 -3.08 4.91 -5.39
C TRP A 28 -4.61 4.96 -5.36
N LEU A 29 -5.17 5.91 -4.62
CA LEU A 29 -6.61 6.08 -4.38
C LEU A 29 -6.97 7.56 -4.59
N PRO A 30 -6.90 8.07 -5.83
CA PRO A 30 -7.01 9.50 -6.12
C PRO A 30 -8.40 10.10 -5.82
N ASP A 31 -9.46 9.28 -5.86
CA ASP A 31 -10.81 9.69 -5.42
C ASP A 31 -10.99 9.66 -3.90
N GLY A 32 -9.96 9.21 -3.18
CA GLY A 32 -10.00 9.12 -1.73
C GLY A 32 -9.89 10.48 -1.07
N ARG A 33 -10.36 10.54 0.17
CA ARG A 33 -10.31 11.76 0.98
C ARG A 33 -9.94 11.44 2.42
N ARG A 34 -9.22 12.37 3.03
CA ARG A 34 -8.93 12.33 4.47
C ARG A 34 -10.19 12.61 5.29
N GLN A 35 -10.45 11.74 6.27
CA GLN A 35 -11.47 11.89 7.30
C GLN A 35 -10.84 11.58 8.66
N GLY A 36 -10.43 12.62 9.39
CA GLY A 36 -9.61 12.46 10.60
C GLY A 36 -8.30 11.74 10.29
N HIS A 37 -8.06 10.61 10.95
CA HIS A 37 -6.89 9.75 10.72
C HIS A 37 -7.07 8.71 9.61
N GLU A 38 -8.23 8.67 8.96
CA GLU A 38 -8.55 7.67 7.94
C GLU A 38 -8.49 8.30 6.55
N TRP A 39 -7.96 7.56 5.58
CA TRP A 39 -8.15 7.80 4.16
C TRP A 39 -9.30 6.92 3.68
N VAL A 40 -10.39 7.55 3.26
CA VAL A 40 -11.60 6.85 2.84
C VAL A 40 -11.73 6.95 1.33
N ALA A 41 -11.82 5.81 0.66
CA ALA A 41 -11.88 5.74 -0.79
C ALA A 41 -12.91 4.73 -1.28
N ARG A 42 -13.12 4.67 -2.59
CA ARG A 42 -13.75 3.54 -3.26
C ARG A 42 -12.72 2.42 -3.37
N ASN A 43 -13.13 1.17 -3.15
CA ASN A 43 -12.26 0.04 -3.41
C ASN A 43 -12.15 -0.20 -4.93
N PRO A 44 -10.97 -0.03 -5.56
CA PRO A 44 -10.81 -0.25 -7.00
C PRO A 44 -10.98 -1.72 -7.40
N ARG A 45 -10.93 -2.65 -6.44
CA ARG A 45 -11.10 -4.10 -6.66
C ARG A 45 -12.57 -4.55 -6.61
N ARG A 46 -13.51 -3.67 -6.25
CA ARG A 46 -14.95 -3.99 -6.24
C ARG A 46 -15.62 -3.50 -7.52
N GLY A 47 -16.48 -4.34 -8.08
CA GLY A 47 -17.33 -3.96 -9.21
C GLY A 47 -18.45 -2.98 -8.82
N ASP A 48 -18.91 -3.06 -7.57
CA ASP A 48 -19.97 -2.19 -7.05
C ASP A 48 -19.38 -0.95 -6.34
N ARG A 49 -19.84 0.24 -6.74
CA ARG A 49 -19.11 1.52 -6.56
C ARG A 49 -19.47 2.29 -5.30
N SER A 50 -20.08 1.66 -4.29
CA SER A 50 -20.47 2.34 -3.06
C SER A 50 -19.24 2.86 -2.29
N PRO A 51 -19.03 4.19 -2.17
CA PRO A 51 -17.90 4.74 -1.45
C PRO A 51 -18.04 4.54 0.06
N GLY A 52 -16.91 4.48 0.77
CA GLY A 52 -16.89 4.58 2.23
C GLY A 52 -16.57 3.29 3.00
N SER A 53 -16.64 2.12 2.37
CA SER A 53 -16.28 0.84 3.02
C SER A 53 -14.78 0.58 3.02
N PHE A 54 -14.02 1.15 2.09
CA PHE A 54 -12.57 1.02 2.04
C PHE A 54 -11.91 2.15 2.81
N LYS A 55 -11.20 1.79 3.88
CA LYS A 55 -10.52 2.74 4.75
C LYS A 55 -9.09 2.31 5.02
N VAL A 56 -8.20 3.29 5.05
CA VAL A 56 -6.79 3.12 5.43
C VAL A 56 -6.49 4.07 6.58
N ASN A 57 -6.02 3.56 7.71
CA ASN A 57 -5.55 4.41 8.79
C ASN A 57 -4.19 5.02 8.43
N MET A 58 -4.08 6.34 8.38
CA MET A 58 -2.86 7.01 7.96
C MET A 58 -1.75 7.00 9.03
N ASN A 59 -2.06 6.63 10.28
CA ASN A 59 -1.07 6.60 11.35
C ASN A 59 -0.30 5.27 11.36
N ASN A 60 -0.90 4.18 10.87
CA ASN A 60 -0.30 2.83 10.92
C ASN A 60 -0.51 1.99 9.64
N CYS A 61 -1.14 2.54 8.60
CA CYS A 61 -1.48 1.87 7.34
C CYS A 61 -2.32 0.59 7.47
N ARG A 62 -2.95 0.34 8.62
CA ARG A 62 -3.96 -0.73 8.71
C ARG A 62 -5.13 -0.34 7.83
N TRP A 63 -5.56 -1.27 6.97
CA TRP A 63 -6.62 -1.02 6.01
C TRP A 63 -7.61 -2.16 6.01
N SER A 64 -8.86 -1.82 5.68
CA SER A 64 -9.94 -2.80 5.57
C SER A 64 -10.94 -2.33 4.51
N ASP A 65 -11.50 -3.28 3.78
CA ASP A 65 -12.81 -3.12 3.15
C ASP A 65 -13.88 -3.78 4.03
N PHE A 66 -14.70 -2.97 4.68
CA PHE A 66 -15.78 -3.48 5.54
C PHE A 66 -16.90 -4.20 4.76
N ALA A 67 -16.96 -4.08 3.44
CA ALA A 67 -17.96 -4.75 2.63
C ALA A 67 -17.57 -6.15 2.18
N THR A 68 -16.26 -6.43 2.01
CA THR A 68 -15.76 -7.75 1.60
C THR A 68 -15.03 -8.49 2.72
N GLY A 69 -14.60 -7.76 3.75
CA GLY A 69 -13.78 -8.30 4.85
C GLY A 69 -12.28 -8.35 4.54
N ASP A 70 -11.86 -7.95 3.33
CA ASP A 70 -10.46 -7.82 2.97
C ASP A 70 -9.76 -6.82 3.90
N ARG A 71 -8.53 -7.13 4.30
CA ARG A 71 -7.77 -6.29 5.23
C ARG A 71 -6.28 -6.57 5.15
N GLY A 72 -5.50 -5.59 5.58
CA GLY A 72 -4.05 -5.70 5.73
C GLY A 72 -3.52 -4.72 6.77
N GLY A 73 -2.22 -4.83 7.05
CA GLY A 73 -1.60 -4.19 8.21
C GLY A 73 -0.52 -3.17 7.88
N ASP A 74 -0.17 -3.00 6.61
CA ASP A 74 1.07 -2.33 6.23
C ASP A 74 1.04 -1.84 4.75
N PRO A 75 1.93 -0.91 4.37
CA PRO A 75 2.01 -0.38 3.02
C PRO A 75 2.23 -1.43 1.91
N VAL A 76 3.05 -2.46 2.17
CA VAL A 76 3.27 -3.54 1.19
C VAL A 76 2.00 -4.37 0.99
N SER A 77 1.29 -4.76 2.06
CA SER A 77 0.02 -5.50 1.91
C SER A 77 -1.07 -4.65 1.24
N LEU A 78 -1.10 -3.34 1.49
CA LEU A 78 -2.00 -2.42 0.79
C LEU A 78 -1.69 -2.38 -0.71
N ALA A 79 -0.42 -2.18 -1.09
CA ALA A 79 0.00 -2.17 -2.49
C ALA A 79 -0.30 -3.52 -3.17
N ALA A 80 -0.02 -4.64 -2.50
CA ALA A 80 -0.33 -5.97 -2.98
C ALA A 80 -1.83 -6.13 -3.31
N TYR A 81 -2.70 -5.68 -2.41
CA TYR A 81 -4.15 -5.74 -2.63
C TYR A 81 -4.63 -4.85 -3.77
N LEU A 82 -4.20 -3.58 -3.79
CA LEU A 82 -4.66 -2.61 -4.78
C LEU A 82 -4.24 -2.96 -6.20
N PHE A 83 -3.05 -3.56 -6.36
CA PHE A 83 -2.45 -3.86 -7.66
C PHE A 83 -2.49 -5.34 -8.04
N ASP A 84 -3.15 -6.20 -7.25
CA ASP A 84 -3.24 -7.65 -7.49
C ASP A 84 -1.89 -8.35 -7.57
N LEU A 85 -0.98 -7.98 -6.68
CA LEU A 85 0.39 -8.46 -6.68
C LEU A 85 0.64 -9.41 -5.51
N LYS A 86 1.62 -10.30 -5.67
CA LYS A 86 2.22 -10.99 -4.54
C LYS A 86 3.01 -9.98 -3.69
N GLN A 87 3.08 -10.22 -2.38
CA GLN A 87 3.77 -9.31 -1.46
C GLN A 87 5.22 -8.99 -1.87
N GLY A 88 5.99 -9.97 -2.34
CA GLY A 88 7.37 -9.74 -2.80
C GLY A 88 7.45 -8.83 -4.04
N GLU A 89 6.48 -8.89 -4.94
CA GLU A 89 6.42 -8.00 -6.10
C GLU A 89 5.97 -6.59 -5.69
N ALA A 90 4.98 -6.50 -4.81
CA ALA A 90 4.54 -5.22 -4.23
C ALA A 90 5.69 -4.53 -3.49
N ALA A 91 6.46 -5.26 -2.69
CA ALA A 91 7.63 -4.74 -1.98
C ALA A 91 8.72 -4.24 -2.94
N GLN A 92 9.01 -4.97 -4.03
CA GLN A 92 9.97 -4.51 -5.05
C GLN A 92 9.53 -3.20 -5.70
N ARG A 93 8.26 -3.12 -6.13
CA ARG A 93 7.72 -1.91 -6.77
C ARG A 93 7.70 -0.74 -5.81
N LEU A 94 7.30 -0.98 -4.56
CA LEU A 94 7.29 0.05 -3.53
C LEU A 94 8.72 0.52 -3.21
N ALA A 95 9.69 -0.39 -3.07
CA ALA A 95 11.09 -0.04 -2.88
C ALA A 95 11.63 0.81 -4.04
N ALA A 96 11.32 0.46 -5.29
CA ALA A 96 11.70 1.25 -6.46
C ALA A 96 11.05 2.65 -6.44
N MET A 97 9.77 2.76 -6.08
CA MET A 97 9.08 4.05 -5.92
C MET A 97 9.69 4.93 -4.83
N LEU A 98 10.29 4.32 -3.80
CA LEU A 98 10.92 5.00 -2.67
C LEU A 98 12.43 5.24 -2.87
N GLY A 99 13.01 4.81 -4.00
CA GLY A 99 14.45 4.92 -4.24
C GLY A 99 15.31 4.00 -3.35
N LEU A 100 14.73 2.92 -2.84
CA LEU A 100 15.41 1.94 -1.97
C LEU A 100 16.06 0.78 -2.76
N GLY A 101 15.83 0.71 -4.07
CA GLY A 101 16.52 -0.23 -4.95
C GLY A 101 17.93 0.29 -5.21
N GLY A 102 18.93 -0.39 -4.63
CA GLY A 102 20.34 -0.07 -4.87
C GLY A 102 20.63 -0.02 -6.36
N GLU A 103 21.24 1.07 -6.78
CA GLU A 103 21.92 1.14 -8.07
C GLU A 103 22.92 -0.03 -8.14
N ALA A 104 22.81 -0.84 -9.20
CA ALA A 104 23.83 -1.79 -9.57
C ALA A 104 24.97 -1.06 -10.30
#